data_AF-A0A832NKJ1-F1
#
_entry.id   AF-A0A832NKJ1-F1
#
_cell.length_a   1.000
_cell.length_b   1.000
_cell.length_c   1.000
_cell.angle_alpha   90.00
_cell.angle_beta   90.00
_cell.angle_gamma   90.00
#
_symmetry.space_group_name_H-M   'P 1'
#
loop_
_entity.id
_entity.type
_entity.pdbx_description
1 polymer ?
#
loop_
_entity_poly.entity_id
_entity_poly.type
_entity_poly.pdbx_seq_one_letter_code
_entity_poly.pdbx_strand_id
1 'polypeptide(L)'
;MNNFLGYRCSLCKKEFTPEQVTYTCDCGGNLDVVLDYDTIKKKYEPEDFLCRDETSLWRYLPLLPVSFPPGGEQTPLNLAGGTPIISLPRLAGELGLEQLWLKDESRNPTASFKDRASAVVVARA
;
A
#
# COMPACT_ATOMS: atom_id res chain seq x y z
N MET A 1 10.73 12.22 -7.18
CA MET A 1 10.91 11.32 -8.35
C MET A 1 9.98 10.16 -8.14
N ASN A 2 8.97 10.05 -9.00
CA ASN A 2 7.90 9.07 -8.83
C ASN A 2 8.39 7.74 -9.41
N ASN A 3 8.54 6.69 -8.59
CA ASN A 3 8.93 5.36 -9.06
C ASN A 3 7.80 4.64 -9.82
N PHE A 4 6.80 5.39 -10.28
CA PHE A 4 5.60 4.91 -10.94
C PHE A 4 5.75 5.11 -12.45
N LEU A 5 5.76 4.01 -13.20
CA LEU A 5 5.99 4.01 -14.64
C LEU A 5 4.67 4.05 -15.44
N GLY A 6 3.57 3.58 -14.86
CA GLY A 6 2.28 3.50 -15.53
C GLY A 6 1.53 2.24 -15.18
N TYR A 7 0.73 1.74 -16.11
CA TYR A 7 -0.13 0.59 -15.90
C TYR A 7 0.12 -0.52 -16.91
N ARG A 8 -0.17 -1.76 -16.51
CA ARG A 8 -0.17 -2.92 -17.42
C ARG A 8 -1.44 -3.72 -17.23
N CYS A 9 -2.13 -4.03 -18.33
CA CYS A 9 -3.31 -4.87 -18.27
C CYS A 9 -2.96 -6.28 -17.80
N SER A 10 -3.72 -6.80 -16.82
CA SER A 10 -3.51 -8.15 -16.29
C SER A 10 -3.82 -9.24 -17.31
N LEU A 11 -4.69 -8.98 -18.30
CA LEU A 11 -5.10 -9.92 -19.34
C LEU A 11 -4.24 -9.81 -20.60
N CYS A 12 -4.36 -8.71 -21.35
CA CYS A 12 -3.72 -8.57 -22.67
C CYS A 12 -2.29 -8.03 -22.61
N LYS A 13 -1.78 -7.69 -21.41
CA LYS A 13 -0.43 -7.15 -21.17
C LYS A 13 -0.12 -5.82 -21.87
N LYS A 14 -1.11 -5.15 -22.47
CA LYS A 14 -0.98 -3.79 -22.99
C LYS A 14 -0.55 -2.85 -21.87
N GLU A 15 0.44 -2.01 -22.15
CA GLU A 15 0.98 -1.02 -21.22
C GLU A 15 0.41 0.36 -21.53
N PHE A 16 0.29 1.17 -20.49
CA PHE A 16 -0.26 2.51 -20.54
C PHE A 16 0.61 3.44 -19.69
N THR A 17 0.85 4.65 -20.18
CA THR A 17 1.44 5.71 -19.35
C THR A 17 0.44 6.14 -18.26
N PRO A 18 0.90 6.79 -17.19
CA PRO A 18 0.04 7.26 -16.10
C PRO A 18 -1.22 8.04 -16.53
N GLU A 19 -1.14 8.80 -17.62
CA GLU A 19 -2.20 9.69 -18.11
C GLU A 19 -3.11 9.04 -19.17
N GLN A 20 -2.74 7.88 -19.70
CA GLN A 20 -3.42 7.27 -20.86
C GLN A 20 -4.73 6.55 -20.51
N VAL A 21 -4.90 6.12 -19.27
CA VAL A 21 -6.06 5.32 -18.86
C VAL A 21 -6.35 5.52 -17.38
N THR A 22 -7.64 5.60 -17.04
CA THR A 22 -8.07 5.90 -15.67
C THR A 22 -8.70 4.70 -14.95
N TYR A 23 -9.30 3.76 -15.68
CA TYR A 23 -10.12 2.69 -15.06
C TYR A 23 -9.80 1.29 -15.56
N THR A 24 -10.05 0.98 -16.84
CA THR A 24 -9.95 -0.38 -17.37
C THR A 24 -9.30 -0.39 -18.74
N CYS A 25 -8.71 -1.52 -19.12
CA CYS A 25 -8.22 -1.74 -20.48
C CYS A 25 -9.39 -1.97 -21.45
N ASP A 26 -9.22 -1.61 -22.72
CA ASP A 26 -10.18 -1.87 -23.80
C ASP A 26 -10.60 -3.35 -23.92
N CYS A 27 -9.76 -4.29 -23.44
CA CYS A 27 -10.09 -5.72 -23.42
C CYS A 27 -10.93 -6.15 -22.20
N GLY A 28 -11.34 -5.22 -21.33
CA GLY A 28 -12.08 -5.47 -20.09
C GLY A 28 -11.23 -5.90 -18.90
N GLY A 29 -9.91 -5.99 -19.06
CA GLY A 29 -8.99 -6.38 -17.99
C GLY A 29 -8.66 -5.24 -17.01
N ASN A 30 -8.44 -5.61 -15.75
CA ASN A 30 -7.93 -4.71 -14.73
C ASN A 30 -6.49 -4.26 -15.05
N LEU A 31 -6.11 -3.12 -14.50
CA LEU A 31 -4.81 -2.50 -14.70
C LEU A 31 -3.94 -2.63 -13.46
N ASP A 32 -2.80 -3.30 -13.60
CA ASP A 32 -1.79 -3.40 -12.56
C ASP A 32 -0.92 -2.14 -12.56
N VAL A 33 -0.57 -1.65 -11.38
CA VAL A 33 0.40 -0.55 -11.22
C VAL A 33 1.82 -1.07 -11.51
N VAL A 34 2.53 -0.39 -12.40
CA VAL A 34 3.91 -0.70 -12.75
C VAL A 34 4.85 0.30 -12.05
N LEU A 35 5.75 -0.24 -11.24
CA LEU A 35 6.80 0.53 -10.56
C LEU A 35 8.17 0.27 -11.19
N ASP A 36 9.08 1.24 -11.09
CA ASP A 36 10.48 1.09 -11.43
C ASP A 36 11.22 0.32 -10.32
N TYR A 37 11.09 -1.00 -10.34
CA TYR A 37 11.74 -1.88 -9.37
C TYR A 37 13.27 -1.83 -9.44
N ASP A 38 13.86 -1.56 -10.60
CA ASP A 38 15.31 -1.50 -10.76
C ASP A 38 15.88 -0.28 -10.03
N THR A 39 15.22 0.87 -10.14
CA THR A 39 15.58 2.07 -9.38
C THR A 39 15.29 1.89 -7.89
N ILE A 40 14.14 1.30 -7.52
CA ILE A 40 13.78 1.05 -6.11
C ILE A 40 14.84 0.18 -5.43
N LYS A 41 15.22 -0.96 -6.03
CA LYS A 41 16.20 -1.89 -5.47
C LYS A 41 17.58 -1.28 -5.28
N LYS A 42 17.99 -0.36 -6.14
CA LYS A 42 19.30 0.31 -6.03
C LYS A 42 19.34 1.39 -4.96
N LYS A 43 18.19 1.88 -4.53
CA LYS A 43 18.08 3.10 -3.73
C LYS A 43 17.59 2.86 -2.31
N TYR A 44 16.84 1.79 -2.07
CA TYR A 44 16.19 1.54 -0.78
C TYR A 44 16.46 0.13 -0.29
N GLU A 45 16.78 0.03 0.99
CA GLU A 45 16.90 -1.22 1.75
C GLU A 45 15.78 -1.31 2.80
N PRO A 46 15.45 -2.50 3.32
CA PRO A 46 14.41 -2.66 4.35
C PRO A 46 14.58 -1.72 5.57
N GLU A 47 15.81 -1.49 6.01
CA GLU A 47 16.16 -0.65 7.15
C GLU A 47 15.72 0.80 6.96
N ASP A 48 15.72 1.30 5.73
CA ASP A 48 15.27 2.66 5.39
C ASP A 48 13.81 2.89 5.74
N PHE A 49 13.01 1.84 5.79
CA PHE A 49 11.60 1.89 6.17
C PHE A 49 11.42 1.60 7.66
N LEU A 50 12.23 0.71 8.24
CA LEU A 50 12.13 0.25 9.63
C LEU A 50 12.50 1.32 10.65
N CYS A 51 13.47 2.18 10.33
CA CYS A 51 14.02 3.20 11.24
C CYS A 51 13.28 4.55 11.22
N ARG A 52 12.13 4.65 10.54
CA ARG A 52 11.37 5.91 10.43
C ARG A 52 10.41 6.09 11.61
N ASP A 53 10.29 7.34 12.08
CA ASP A 53 9.31 7.75 13.08
C ASP A 53 7.86 7.72 12.55
N GLU A 54 7.70 7.69 11.23
CA GLU A 54 6.39 7.56 10.57
C GLU A 54 5.78 6.18 10.82
N THR A 55 4.63 6.15 11.49
CA THR A 55 3.95 4.91 11.91
C THR A 55 2.84 4.49 10.94
N SER A 56 2.39 5.36 10.04
CA SER A 56 1.38 5.05 9.02
C SER A 56 1.96 4.28 7.82
N LEU A 57 1.13 4.04 6.79
CA LEU A 57 1.57 3.46 5.52
C LEU A 57 2.55 4.38 4.77
N TRP A 58 2.57 5.68 5.07
CA TRP A 58 3.42 6.67 4.39
C TRP A 58 4.91 6.48 4.67
N ARG A 59 5.28 5.68 5.68
CA ARG A 59 6.68 5.23 5.84
C ARG A 59 7.22 4.56 4.59
N TYR A 60 6.36 3.91 3.81
CA TYR A 60 6.67 3.23 2.55
C TYR A 60 6.49 4.11 1.31
N LEU A 61 6.37 5.43 1.46
CA LEU A 61 6.13 6.35 0.34
C LEU A 61 7.00 6.08 -0.91
N PRO A 62 8.31 5.77 -0.81
CA PRO A 62 9.10 5.45 -1.99
C PRO A 62 8.63 4.23 -2.80
N LEU A 63 7.84 3.35 -2.18
CA LEU A 63 7.27 2.14 -2.78
C LEU A 63 5.81 2.34 -3.20
N LEU A 64 5.21 3.49 -2.91
CA LEU A 64 3.84 3.81 -3.28
C LEU A 64 3.84 4.56 -4.60
N PRO A 65 2.80 4.38 -5.43
CA PRO A 65 2.78 4.96 -6.76
C PRO A 65 2.28 6.43 -6.71
N VAL A 66 2.63 7.17 -5.65
CA VAL A 66 2.15 8.54 -5.38
C VAL A 66 3.30 9.39 -4.90
N SER A 67 3.27 10.68 -5.25
CA SER A 67 4.03 11.67 -4.52
C SER A 67 3.39 11.89 -3.14
N PHE A 68 4.16 12.32 -2.13
CA PHE A 68 3.60 12.66 -0.82
C PHE A 68 2.45 13.66 -1.01
N PRO A 69 1.27 13.42 -0.42
CA PRO A 69 0.06 14.04 -0.92
C PRO A 69 -0.01 15.54 -0.58
N PRO A 70 -0.17 16.43 -1.57
CA PRO A 70 -0.82 17.71 -1.30
C PRO A 70 -2.29 17.43 -0.92
N GLY A 71 -2.69 17.76 0.31
CA GLY A 71 -4.07 17.61 0.79
C GLY A 71 -4.43 16.29 1.49
N GLY A 72 -3.65 15.21 1.30
CA GLY A 72 -3.88 13.94 2.01
C GLY A 72 -3.70 14.05 3.52
N GLU A 73 -2.80 14.94 3.97
CA GLU A 73 -2.60 15.33 5.38
C GLU A 73 -3.87 15.88 6.05
N GLN A 74 -4.82 16.41 5.26
CA GLN A 74 -6.04 17.02 5.77
C GLN A 74 -7.16 15.99 6.00
N THR A 75 -6.92 14.71 5.66
CA THR A 75 -7.90 13.63 5.83
C THR A 75 -7.47 12.71 6.95
N PRO A 76 -8.40 12.13 7.74
CA PRO A 76 -8.06 11.10 8.73
C PRO A 76 -7.35 9.88 8.13
N LEU A 77 -7.52 9.64 6.82
CA LEU A 77 -6.86 8.54 6.11
C LEU A 77 -5.33 8.69 6.06
N ASN A 78 -4.78 9.87 6.38
CA ASN A 78 -3.32 10.00 6.54
C ASN A 78 -2.76 9.13 7.67
N LEU A 79 -3.57 8.76 8.65
CA LEU A 79 -3.18 7.88 9.76
C LEU A 79 -3.28 6.38 9.42
N ALA A 80 -3.77 6.02 8.22
CA ALA A 80 -3.96 4.62 7.86
C ALA A 80 -2.61 3.86 7.86
N GLY A 81 -2.58 2.70 8.52
CA GLY A 81 -1.35 1.95 8.74
C GLY A 81 -0.98 1.79 10.21
N GLY A 82 0.25 1.34 10.49
CA GLY A 82 0.75 1.24 11.88
C GLY A 82 0.01 0.30 12.81
N THR A 83 -0.93 -0.49 12.30
CA THR A 83 -1.87 -1.26 13.10
C THR A 83 -1.17 -2.36 13.93
N PRO A 84 -1.69 -2.69 15.12
CA PRO A 84 -1.07 -3.68 15.99
C PRO A 84 -0.93 -5.06 15.36
N ILE A 85 0.11 -5.79 15.78
CA ILE A 85 0.25 -7.23 15.60
C ILE A 85 0.19 -7.85 16.99
N ILE A 86 -0.81 -8.67 17.25
CA ILE A 86 -1.16 -9.17 18.58
C ILE A 86 -0.92 -10.67 18.61
N SER A 87 -0.09 -11.17 19.53
CA SER A 87 0.07 -12.61 19.74
C SER A 87 -1.14 -13.19 20.48
N LEU A 88 -1.57 -14.39 20.09
CA LEU A 88 -2.76 -15.06 20.62
C LEU A 88 -2.43 -16.44 21.22
N PRO A 89 -1.61 -16.53 22.28
CA PRO A 89 -1.08 -17.81 22.78
C PRO A 89 -2.17 -18.76 23.31
N ARG A 90 -3.24 -18.24 23.92
CA ARG A 90 -4.35 -19.08 24.40
C ARG A 90 -5.06 -19.79 23.24
N LEU A 91 -5.44 -19.03 22.22
CA LEU A 91 -6.10 -19.57 21.03
C LEU A 91 -5.16 -20.46 20.22
N ALA A 92 -3.87 -20.13 20.17
CA ALA A 92 -2.85 -20.99 19.56
C ALA A 92 -2.85 -22.39 20.22
N GLY A 93 -2.85 -22.46 21.55
CA GLY A 93 -2.90 -23.72 22.30
C GLY A 93 -4.18 -24.51 22.06
N GLU A 94 -5.33 -23.84 22.02
CA GLU A 94 -6.63 -24.47 21.71
C GLU A 94 -6.68 -25.08 20.30
N LEU A 95 -6.00 -24.46 19.33
CA LEU A 95 -5.93 -24.91 17.94
C LEU A 95 -4.76 -25.86 17.65
N GLY A 96 -3.90 -26.15 18.62
CA GLY A 96 -2.68 -26.95 18.40
C GLY A 96 -1.63 -26.27 17.52
N LEU A 97 -1.64 -24.94 17.45
CA LEU A 97 -0.68 -24.14 16.68
C LEU A 97 0.50 -23.73 17.56
N GLU A 98 1.71 -23.76 17.02
CA GLU A 98 2.91 -23.26 17.72
C GLU A 98 2.85 -21.75 17.94
N GLN A 99 2.40 -21.01 16.93
CA GLN A 99 2.32 -19.56 16.98
C GLN A 99 1.12 -19.04 16.19
N LEU A 100 0.43 -18.05 16.75
CA LEU A 100 -0.72 -17.39 16.14
C LEU A 100 -0.69 -15.88 16.44
N TRP A 101 -0.90 -15.08 15.41
CA TRP A 101 -0.95 -13.62 15.52
C TRP A 101 -2.15 -13.05 14.77
N LEU A 102 -2.68 -11.95 15.29
CA LEU A 102 -3.69 -11.12 14.65
C LEU A 102 -3.06 -9.81 14.18
N LYS A 103 -3.22 -9.51 12.89
CA LYS A 103 -2.99 -8.16 12.34
C LYS A 103 -4.29 -7.36 12.45
N ASP A 104 -4.40 -6.51 13.47
CA ASP A 104 -5.65 -5.82 13.80
C ASP A 104 -5.87 -4.55 12.95
N GLU A 105 -6.37 -4.74 11.73
CA GLU A 105 -6.70 -3.63 10.81
C GLU A 105 -7.93 -2.81 11.24
N SER A 106 -8.64 -3.20 12.31
CA SER A 106 -9.77 -2.41 12.85
C SER A 106 -9.32 -1.16 13.61
N ARG A 107 -8.01 -0.94 13.75
CA ARG A 107 -7.41 0.27 14.33
C ARG A 107 -7.13 1.37 13.31
N ASN A 108 -7.41 1.13 12.03
CA ASN A 108 -7.43 2.20 11.03
C ASN A 108 -8.61 3.17 11.30
N PRO A 109 -8.58 4.41 10.75
CA PRO A 109 -9.55 5.47 11.03
C PRO A 109 -11.05 5.09 10.90
N THR A 110 -11.41 4.30 9.89
CA THR A 110 -12.80 3.84 9.66
C THR A 110 -13.04 2.42 10.19
N ALA A 111 -12.10 1.91 10.99
CA ALA A 111 -12.06 0.53 11.47
C ALA A 111 -12.01 -0.53 10.35
N SER A 112 -11.44 -0.19 9.19
CA SER A 112 -11.35 -1.07 8.03
C SER A 112 -9.96 -1.06 7.41
N PHE A 113 -9.51 -2.22 6.93
CA PHE A 113 -8.27 -2.32 6.15
C PHE A 113 -8.34 -1.52 4.82
N LYS A 114 -9.55 -1.20 4.36
CA LYS A 114 -9.77 -0.43 3.12
C LYS A 114 -9.18 0.98 3.20
N ASP A 115 -8.98 1.52 4.40
CA ASP A 115 -8.38 2.83 4.58
C ASP A 115 -7.00 2.96 3.95
N ARG A 116 -6.21 1.87 3.93
CA ARG A 116 -4.88 1.88 3.28
C ARG A 116 -4.97 2.15 1.79
N ALA A 117 -5.88 1.45 1.11
CA ALA A 117 -6.08 1.63 -0.32
C ALA A 117 -6.73 2.99 -0.60
N SER A 118 -7.75 3.37 0.18
CA SER A 118 -8.43 4.65 0.06
C SER A 118 -7.49 5.84 0.26
N ALA A 119 -6.54 5.76 1.20
CA ALA A 119 -5.53 6.79 1.43
C ALA A 119 -4.68 7.05 0.17
N VAL A 120 -4.25 5.99 -0.51
CA VAL A 120 -3.48 6.09 -1.76
C VAL A 120 -4.34 6.60 -2.92
N VAL A 121 -5.60 6.16 -3.00
CA VAL A 121 -6.54 6.62 -4.03
C VAL A 121 -6.85 8.10 -3.88
N VAL A 122 -7.16 8.57 -2.67
CA VAL A 122 -7.42 9.98 -2.38
C VAL A 122 -6.16 10.83 -2.62
N ALA A 123 -4.97 10.33 -2.28
CA ALA A 123 -3.72 11.01 -2.58
C ALA A 123 -3.40 11.16 -4.08
N ARG A 124 -4.00 10.32 -4.94
CA ARG A 124 -3.87 10.41 -6.40
C ARG A 124 -4.93 11.26 -7.08
N ALA A 125 -6.09 11.42 -6.45
CA ALA A 125 -7.27 12.07 -7.03
C ALA A 125 -7.01 13.56 -7.27
#